data_AF-A0A523R3B2-F1
#
_entry.id   AF-A0A523R3B2-F1
#
_cell.length_a   1.000
_cell.length_b   1.000
_cell.length_c   1.000
_cell.angle_alpha   90.00
_cell.angle_beta   90.00
_cell.angle_gamma   90.00
#
_symmetry.space_group_name_H-M   'P 1'
#
loop_
_entity.id
_entity.type
_entity.pdbx_description
1 polymer ?
#
loop_
_entity_poly.entity_id
_entity_poly.type
_entity_poly.pdbx_seq_one_letter_code
_entity_poly.pdbx_strand_id
1 'polypeptide(L)'
;MFESLLKKIIAIDGITGCITVDPQDGSVLLKEGDINPLLEDITAFFGSGFDVVASSLGIKRLKFSYLEKENQKFVILVKEGGYIGCELSSDIAFEVVMKKIQGIEKTDGEMKEPEKVSVSSVGELSQQTRFLDSKVNQINLLIDEFSDREDRVQWIELVREKFYENEIGKKMISVIHFDNNKVIFEGNLDPETKEEDISIVSKLVTDSLCRKAVEKFGAIEAKKKVHNVIEKLGITK
;
A
#
# COMPACT_ATOMS: atom_id res chain seq x y z
N MET A 1 -10.94 -11.92 -13.52
CA MET A 1 -9.61 -12.22 -14.10
C MET A 1 -8.55 -12.42 -13.00
N PHE A 2 -8.42 -11.50 -12.04
CA PHE A 2 -7.51 -11.64 -10.90
C PHE A 2 -7.72 -12.92 -10.09
N GLU A 3 -8.95 -13.35 -9.86
CA GLU A 3 -9.23 -14.59 -9.11
C GLU A 3 -8.68 -15.86 -9.76
N SER A 4 -8.80 -15.99 -11.08
CA SER A 4 -8.24 -17.12 -11.84
C SER A 4 -6.71 -17.10 -11.82
N LEU A 5 -6.12 -15.91 -11.99
CA LEU A 5 -4.67 -15.75 -11.91
C LEU A 5 -4.14 -16.03 -10.50
N LEU A 6 -4.81 -15.55 -9.47
CA LEU A 6 -4.46 -15.77 -8.07
C LEU A 6 -4.46 -17.27 -7.72
N LYS A 7 -5.49 -18.00 -8.16
CA LYS A 7 -5.60 -19.45 -8.01
C LYS A 7 -4.48 -20.22 -8.71
N LYS A 8 -4.01 -19.75 -9.87
CA LYS A 8 -2.86 -20.35 -10.55
C LYS A 8 -1.54 -20.02 -9.85
N ILE A 9 -1.40 -18.80 -9.31
CA ILE A 9 -0.20 -18.37 -8.59
C ILE A 9 -0.08 -19.13 -7.27
N ILE A 10 -1.13 -19.21 -6.44
CA ILE A 10 -1.06 -19.93 -5.15
C ILE A 10 -0.78 -21.43 -5.30
N ALA A 11 -1.11 -22.02 -6.47
CA ALA A 11 -0.78 -23.41 -6.78
C ALA A 11 0.71 -23.64 -7.12
N ILE A 12 1.52 -22.57 -7.19
CA ILE A 12 2.97 -22.71 -7.35
C ILE A 12 3.58 -23.20 -6.05
N ASP A 13 4.24 -24.36 -6.09
CA ASP A 13 5.02 -24.84 -4.94
C ASP A 13 5.95 -23.75 -4.42
N GLY A 14 5.89 -23.51 -3.11
CA GLY A 14 6.67 -22.50 -2.41
C GLY A 14 6.01 -21.13 -2.30
N ILE A 15 4.78 -20.94 -2.80
CA ILE A 15 3.93 -19.80 -2.43
C ILE A 15 2.98 -20.26 -1.32
N THR A 16 2.98 -19.56 -0.19
CA THR A 16 2.21 -19.94 1.01
C THR A 16 0.91 -19.15 1.13
N GLY A 17 0.93 -17.89 0.71
CA GLY A 17 -0.22 -17.00 0.74
C GLY A 17 -0.16 -15.98 -0.39
N CYS A 18 -1.33 -15.64 -0.92
CA CYS A 18 -1.48 -14.67 -1.98
C CYS A 18 -2.68 -13.76 -1.73
N ILE A 19 -2.50 -12.48 -2.03
CA ILE A 19 -3.57 -11.49 -1.98
C ILE A 19 -3.56 -10.62 -3.23
N THR A 20 -4.71 -10.02 -3.53
CA THR A 20 -4.78 -8.89 -4.45
C THR A 20 -5.31 -7.68 -3.72
N VAL A 21 -4.71 -6.52 -3.94
CA VAL A 21 -5.17 -5.26 -3.37
C VAL A 21 -5.57 -4.27 -4.45
N ASP A 22 -6.55 -3.45 -4.13
CA ASP A 22 -6.97 -2.34 -4.98
C ASP A 22 -5.86 -1.27 -5.04
N PRO A 23 -5.54 -0.73 -6.22
CA PRO A 23 -4.43 0.21 -6.39
C PRO A 23 -4.74 1.65 -5.94
N GLN A 24 -5.99 1.96 -5.63
CA GLN A 24 -6.43 3.26 -5.13
C GLN A 24 -6.45 3.27 -3.60
N ASP A 25 -7.03 2.23 -2.99
CA ASP A 25 -7.28 2.18 -1.56
C ASP A 25 -6.39 1.18 -0.80
N GLY A 26 -5.79 0.22 -1.47
CA GLY A 26 -4.98 -0.83 -0.85
C GLY A 26 -5.81 -1.85 -0.07
N SER A 27 -7.13 -1.82 -0.19
CA SER A 27 -8.02 -2.83 0.39
C SER A 27 -7.78 -4.18 -0.27
N VAL A 28 -7.91 -5.25 0.52
CA VAL A 28 -7.77 -6.61 0.02
C VAL A 28 -9.02 -6.98 -0.77
N LEU A 29 -8.84 -7.21 -2.06
CA LEU A 29 -9.90 -7.64 -2.98
C LEU A 29 -10.12 -9.15 -2.91
N LEU A 30 -9.03 -9.93 -2.86
CA LEU A 30 -9.05 -11.39 -2.85
C LEU A 30 -7.87 -11.91 -2.04
N LYS A 31 -8.03 -13.09 -1.45
CA LYS A 31 -6.98 -13.78 -0.70
C LYS A 31 -7.10 -15.30 -0.84
N GLU A 32 -5.97 -15.98 -0.94
CA GLU A 32 -5.86 -17.43 -1.11
C GLU A 32 -4.62 -17.96 -0.37
N GLY A 33 -4.73 -19.12 0.28
CA GLY A 33 -3.65 -19.73 1.06
C GLY A 33 -3.61 -19.29 2.53
N ASP A 34 -2.45 -19.48 3.17
CA ASP A 34 -2.20 -19.06 4.55
C ASP A 34 -1.76 -17.59 4.56
N ILE A 35 -2.69 -16.69 4.91
CA ILE A 35 -2.48 -15.25 4.78
C ILE A 35 -1.84 -14.70 6.04
N ASN A 36 -0.55 -14.36 5.91
CA ASN A 36 0.15 -13.52 6.85
C ASN A 36 -0.44 -12.09 6.80
N PRO A 37 -0.94 -11.52 7.92
CA PRO A 37 -1.46 -10.15 7.95
C PRO A 37 -0.45 -9.10 7.45
N LEU A 38 0.85 -9.36 7.60
CA LEU A 38 1.91 -8.49 7.09
C LEU A 38 1.92 -8.40 5.56
N LEU A 39 1.50 -9.46 4.87
CA LEU A 39 1.39 -9.46 3.41
C LEU A 39 0.35 -8.42 2.94
N GLU A 40 -0.77 -8.29 3.66
CA GLU A 40 -1.83 -7.31 3.39
C GLU A 40 -1.29 -5.89 3.49
N ASP A 41 -0.66 -5.55 4.62
CA ASP A 41 -0.12 -4.21 4.86
C ASP A 41 0.99 -3.83 3.86
N ILE A 42 1.92 -4.75 3.60
CA ILE A 42 3.05 -4.51 2.67
C ILE A 42 2.53 -4.29 1.25
N THR A 43 1.59 -5.11 0.79
CA THR A 43 1.05 -5.01 -0.58
C THR A 43 0.23 -3.73 -0.75
N ALA A 44 -0.60 -3.39 0.24
CA ALA A 44 -1.40 -2.16 0.25
C ALA A 44 -0.52 -0.89 0.23
N PHE A 45 0.56 -0.89 1.02
CA PHE A 45 1.50 0.22 1.07
C PHE A 45 2.25 0.38 -0.26
N PHE A 46 2.71 -0.73 -0.86
CA PHE A 46 3.34 -0.69 -2.18
C PHE A 46 2.43 -0.07 -3.23
N GLY A 47 1.14 -0.40 -3.19
CA GLY A 47 0.18 0.18 -4.12
C GLY A 47 -0.04 1.68 -3.96
N SER A 48 0.26 2.23 -2.78
CA SER A 48 -0.03 3.62 -2.44
C SER A 48 1.11 4.59 -2.77
N GLY A 49 2.38 4.17 -2.71
CA GLY A 49 3.53 5.10 -2.85
C GLY A 49 4.63 4.68 -3.83
N PHE A 50 4.67 3.43 -4.26
CA PHE A 50 5.82 2.91 -4.99
C PHE A 50 5.87 3.34 -6.47
N ASP A 51 4.72 3.61 -7.07
CA ASP A 51 4.61 4.16 -8.43
C ASP A 51 5.24 5.55 -8.55
N VAL A 52 5.07 6.40 -7.54
CA VAL A 52 5.67 7.74 -7.50
C VAL A 52 7.19 7.63 -7.46
N VAL A 53 7.71 6.76 -6.57
CA VAL A 53 9.14 6.52 -6.45
C VAL A 53 9.72 5.94 -7.74
N ALA A 54 9.03 4.99 -8.39
CA ALA A 54 9.45 4.41 -9.66
C ALA A 54 9.48 5.45 -10.79
N SER A 55 8.45 6.30 -10.88
CA SER A 55 8.34 7.39 -11.86
C SER A 55 9.48 8.41 -11.69
N SER A 56 9.77 8.83 -10.45
CA SER A 56 10.90 9.74 -10.16
C SER A 56 12.26 9.16 -10.52
N LEU A 57 12.40 7.83 -10.56
CA LEU A 57 13.61 7.14 -11.01
C LEU A 57 13.66 6.89 -12.54
N GLY A 58 12.66 7.37 -13.30
CA GLY A 58 12.55 7.14 -14.73
C GLY A 58 12.21 5.69 -15.11
N ILE A 59 11.76 4.88 -14.15
CA ILE A 59 11.37 3.49 -14.38
C ILE A 59 9.95 3.49 -14.98
N LYS A 60 9.87 3.30 -16.30
CA LYS A 60 8.60 3.45 -17.04
C LYS A 60 7.56 2.36 -16.75
N ARG A 61 7.97 1.16 -16.33
CA ARG A 61 7.08 0.03 -16.02
C ARG A 61 7.70 -0.88 -14.97
N LEU A 62 7.33 -0.68 -13.71
CA LEU A 62 7.64 -1.64 -12.67
C LEU A 62 6.82 -2.92 -12.93
N LYS A 63 7.47 -4.08 -12.89
CA LYS A 63 6.80 -5.38 -13.12
C LYS A 63 6.50 -6.10 -11.82
N PHE A 64 7.43 -6.01 -10.88
CA PHE A 64 7.30 -6.57 -9.55
C PHE A 64 8.27 -5.88 -8.60
N SER A 65 8.05 -6.07 -7.31
CA SER A 65 8.99 -5.83 -6.24
C SER A 65 9.24 -7.13 -5.47
N TYR A 66 10.45 -7.28 -4.94
CA TYR A 66 10.83 -8.40 -4.10
C TYR A 66 11.37 -7.86 -2.79
N LEU A 67 10.88 -8.41 -1.68
CA LEU A 67 11.33 -8.10 -0.33
C LEU A 67 11.75 -9.41 0.33
N GLU A 68 12.93 -9.41 0.93
CA GLU A 68 13.45 -10.54 1.69
C GLU A 68 14.00 -10.03 3.01
N LYS A 69 13.54 -10.63 4.10
CA LYS A 69 14.03 -10.34 5.45
C LYS A 69 14.01 -11.61 6.28
N GLU A 70 15.19 -12.02 6.74
CA GLU A 70 15.36 -13.25 7.52
C GLU A 70 14.71 -14.46 6.81
N ASN A 71 13.66 -15.04 7.40
CA ASN A 71 12.95 -16.19 6.84
C ASN A 71 11.66 -15.80 6.09
N GLN A 72 11.41 -14.51 5.87
CA GLN A 72 10.24 -14.00 5.17
C GLN A 72 10.62 -13.45 3.80
N LYS A 73 9.86 -13.87 2.79
CA LYS A 73 10.06 -13.50 1.39
C LYS A 73 8.72 -13.08 0.80
N PHE A 74 8.66 -11.88 0.25
CA PHE A 74 7.46 -11.34 -0.38
C PHE A 74 7.75 -10.91 -1.80
N VAL A 75 6.83 -11.21 -2.71
CA VAL A 75 6.83 -10.69 -4.08
C VAL A 75 5.55 -9.91 -4.29
N ILE A 76 5.66 -8.70 -4.81
CA ILE A 76 4.52 -7.85 -5.15
C ILE A 76 4.53 -7.67 -6.66
N LEU A 77 3.60 -8.29 -7.35
CA LEU A 77 3.45 -8.19 -8.79
C LEU A 77 2.61 -6.96 -9.12
N VAL A 78 3.07 -6.16 -10.08
CA VAL A 78 2.33 -5.03 -10.61
C VAL A 78 1.50 -5.51 -11.80
N LYS A 79 0.19 -5.33 -11.73
CA LYS A 79 -0.75 -5.75 -12.78
C LYS A 79 -1.65 -4.59 -13.21
N GLU A 80 -2.17 -4.67 -14.43
CA GLU A 80 -3.20 -3.73 -14.87
C GLU A 80 -4.44 -3.90 -13.98
N GLY A 81 -4.77 -2.86 -13.21
CA GLY A 81 -5.90 -2.86 -12.29
C GLY A 81 -5.61 -3.20 -10.83
N GLY A 82 -4.34 -3.45 -10.43
CA GLY A 82 -4.02 -3.70 -9.02
C GLY A 82 -2.66 -4.33 -8.76
N TYR A 83 -2.45 -4.75 -7.51
CA TYR A 83 -1.22 -5.39 -7.05
C TYR A 83 -1.52 -6.78 -6.51
N ILE A 84 -0.62 -7.73 -6.78
CA ILE A 84 -0.71 -9.09 -6.23
C ILE A 84 0.45 -9.29 -5.27
N GLY A 85 0.16 -9.43 -3.98
CA GLY A 85 1.14 -9.81 -2.98
C GLY A 85 1.23 -11.33 -2.88
N CYS A 86 2.43 -11.89 -2.87
CA CYS A 86 2.70 -13.30 -2.67
C CYS A 86 3.72 -13.45 -1.54
N GLU A 87 3.43 -14.31 -0.56
CA GLU A 87 4.40 -14.79 0.41
C GLU A 87 5.04 -16.08 -0.11
N LEU A 88 6.36 -16.14 -0.03
CA LEU A 88 7.18 -17.25 -0.47
C LEU A 88 7.72 -17.98 0.74
N SER A 89 7.73 -19.30 0.66
CA SER A 89 8.40 -20.15 1.65
C SER A 89 9.89 -19.82 1.73
N SER A 90 10.45 -19.89 2.93
CA SER A 90 11.87 -19.57 3.18
C SER A 90 12.85 -20.41 2.35
N ASP A 91 12.48 -21.65 2.01
CA ASP A 91 13.29 -22.63 1.30
C ASP A 91 13.28 -22.50 -0.22
N ILE A 92 12.34 -21.71 -0.79
CA ILE A 92 12.27 -21.53 -2.24
C ILE A 92 13.09 -20.33 -2.72
N ALA A 93 13.74 -20.52 -3.87
CA ALA A 93 14.45 -19.46 -4.58
C ALA A 93 13.47 -18.59 -5.38
N PHE A 94 13.60 -17.28 -5.23
CA PHE A 94 12.77 -16.28 -5.92
C PHE A 94 12.72 -16.49 -7.44
N GLU A 95 13.85 -16.83 -8.07
CA GLU A 95 13.95 -17.01 -9.52
C GLU A 95 13.11 -18.20 -10.03
N VAL A 96 12.96 -19.24 -9.20
CA VAL A 96 12.14 -20.42 -9.53
C VAL A 96 10.66 -20.04 -9.54
N VAL A 97 10.22 -19.30 -8.52
CA VAL A 97 8.85 -18.81 -8.41
C VAL A 97 8.53 -17.86 -9.56
N MET A 98 9.39 -16.88 -9.84
CA MET A 98 9.16 -15.92 -10.91
C MET A 98 9.12 -16.54 -12.31
N LYS A 99 9.94 -17.57 -12.58
CA LYS A 99 9.86 -18.30 -13.85
C LYS A 99 8.50 -18.98 -14.03
N LYS A 100 7.95 -19.57 -12.95
CA LYS A 100 6.61 -20.18 -12.97
C LYS A 100 5.52 -19.13 -13.18
N ILE A 101 5.57 -18.02 -12.44
CA ILE A 101 4.62 -16.89 -12.59
C ILE A 101 4.65 -16.35 -14.02
N GLN A 102 5.83 -16.08 -14.58
CA GLN A 102 5.97 -15.62 -15.97
C GLN A 102 5.46 -16.65 -16.99
N GLY A 103 5.56 -17.94 -16.70
CA GLY A 103 5.00 -19.01 -17.53
C GLY A 103 3.47 -18.99 -17.57
N ILE A 104 2.83 -18.71 -16.44
CA ILE A 104 1.37 -18.54 -16.34
C ILE A 104 0.93 -17.34 -17.18
N GLU A 105 1.62 -16.21 -17.06
CA GLU A 105 1.29 -14.97 -17.79
C GLU A 105 1.41 -15.10 -19.31
N LYS A 106 2.37 -15.89 -19.80
CA LYS A 106 2.52 -16.16 -21.24
C LYS A 106 1.41 -17.02 -21.82
N THR A 107 0.69 -17.75 -20.98
CA THR A 107 -0.38 -18.68 -21.38
C THR A 107 -1.77 -17.99 -21.36
N ASP A 108 -1.94 -16.94 -20.56
CA ASP A 108 -3.21 -16.18 -20.39
C ASP A 108 -3.25 -14.85 -21.18
N GLY A 109 -2.33 -14.64 -22.12
CA GLY A 109 -2.10 -13.36 -22.79
C GLY A 109 -3.10 -12.94 -23.88
N GLU A 110 -4.41 -13.05 -23.67
CA GLU A 110 -5.44 -12.33 -24.45
C GLU A 110 -6.70 -12.09 -23.60
N MET A 111 -6.92 -10.86 -23.12
CA MET A 111 -8.21 -10.13 -23.07
C MET A 111 -8.19 -8.97 -22.06
N LYS A 112 -8.93 -7.90 -22.40
CA LYS A 112 -8.96 -6.55 -21.80
C LYS A 112 -10.04 -6.38 -20.71
N GLU A 113 -9.76 -5.41 -19.84
CA GLU A 113 -10.62 -4.53 -19.00
C GLU A 113 -11.51 -5.11 -17.86
N PRO A 114 -11.68 -4.36 -16.74
CA PRO A 114 -12.16 -4.91 -15.46
C PRO A 114 -13.65 -4.66 -15.18
N GLU A 115 -14.32 -5.65 -14.57
CA GLU A 115 -15.61 -5.48 -13.88
C GLU A 115 -15.38 -5.17 -12.39
N LYS A 116 -16.01 -4.09 -11.89
CA LYS A 116 -16.11 -3.75 -10.47
C LYS A 116 -17.10 -4.70 -9.79
N VAL A 117 -16.71 -5.33 -8.68
CA VAL A 117 -17.61 -6.13 -7.83
C VAL A 117 -17.59 -5.57 -6.42
N SER A 118 -18.79 -5.22 -5.93
CA SER A 118 -19.07 -4.71 -4.58
C SER A 118 -19.07 -5.82 -3.54
N VAL A 119 -18.49 -5.58 -2.36
CA VAL A 119 -18.52 -6.52 -1.23
C VAL A 119 -19.12 -5.87 0.02
N SER A 120 -19.96 -6.68 0.68
CA SER A 120 -20.78 -6.40 1.86
C SER A 120 -20.07 -6.64 3.18
N SER A 121 -20.57 -5.95 4.21
CA SER A 121 -20.10 -5.74 5.57
C SER A 121 -20.32 -6.88 6.59
N VAL A 122 -19.47 -6.94 7.64
CA VAL A 122 -19.85 -7.26 9.04
C VAL A 122 -18.86 -6.63 10.06
N GLY A 123 -19.36 -5.80 10.99
CA GLY A 123 -19.05 -5.87 12.45
C GLY A 123 -17.94 -5.02 13.13
N GLU A 124 -18.38 -3.94 13.81
CA GLU A 124 -17.76 -3.16 14.91
C GLU A 124 -16.56 -2.21 14.60
N LEU A 125 -16.76 -0.90 14.81
CA LEU A 125 -16.17 0.22 14.06
C LEU A 125 -16.53 0.13 12.57
N SER A 126 -16.98 1.23 11.96
CA SER A 126 -17.22 1.21 10.51
C SER A 126 -15.90 0.80 9.82
N GLN A 127 -15.98 -0.06 8.81
CA GLN A 127 -14.81 -0.52 8.05
C GLN A 127 -13.95 0.69 7.60
N GLN A 128 -14.64 1.77 7.25
CA GLN A 128 -14.13 3.09 6.91
C GLN A 128 -13.29 3.73 8.04
N THR A 129 -13.72 3.63 9.28
CA THR A 129 -12.99 4.17 10.45
C THR A 129 -11.68 3.40 10.69
N ARG A 130 -11.71 2.07 10.64
CA ARG A 130 -10.48 1.27 10.75
C ARG A 130 -9.53 1.54 9.59
N PHE A 131 -10.09 1.71 8.41
CA PHE A 131 -9.34 2.01 7.20
C PHE A 131 -8.64 3.37 7.29
N LEU A 132 -9.33 4.43 7.75
CA LEU A 132 -8.71 5.73 7.97
C LEU A 132 -7.60 5.68 9.05
N ASP A 133 -7.83 4.98 10.15
CA ASP A 133 -6.82 4.83 11.21
C ASP A 133 -5.53 4.19 10.68
N SER A 134 -5.66 3.12 9.88
CA SER A 134 -4.52 2.51 9.19
C SER A 134 -3.77 3.50 8.29
N LYS A 135 -4.50 4.31 7.51
CA LYS A 135 -3.89 5.35 6.66
C LYS A 135 -3.19 6.44 7.47
N VAL A 136 -3.76 6.88 8.59
CA VAL A 136 -3.12 7.86 9.49
C VAL A 136 -1.84 7.29 10.10
N ASN A 137 -1.84 6.01 10.47
CA ASN A 137 -0.63 5.33 10.94
C ASN A 137 0.46 5.26 9.86
N GLN A 138 0.12 4.94 8.61
CA GLN A 138 1.06 4.96 7.48
C GLN A 138 1.64 6.36 7.25
N ILE A 139 0.80 7.40 7.30
CA ILE A 139 1.21 8.81 7.19
C ILE A 139 2.20 9.18 8.31
N ASN A 140 1.92 8.79 9.55
CA ASN A 140 2.81 9.08 10.69
C ASN A 140 4.16 8.40 10.55
N LEU A 141 4.22 7.15 10.05
CA LEU A 141 5.49 6.47 9.81
C LEU A 141 6.32 7.16 8.73
N LEU A 142 5.67 7.66 7.67
CA LEU A 142 6.33 8.47 6.64
C LEU A 142 6.86 9.78 7.22
N ILE A 143 6.07 10.49 8.03
CA ILE A 143 6.50 11.71 8.72
C ILE A 143 7.72 11.41 9.60
N ASP A 144 7.67 10.35 10.41
CA ASP A 144 8.77 9.98 11.31
C ASP A 144 10.06 9.66 10.55
N GLU A 145 9.95 9.00 9.39
CA GLU A 145 11.11 8.64 8.58
C GLU A 145 11.68 9.84 7.78
N PHE A 146 10.81 10.67 7.19
CA PHE A 146 11.22 11.82 6.38
C PHE A 146 11.66 13.02 7.22
N SER A 147 11.26 13.06 8.50
CA SER A 147 11.79 14.03 9.45
C SER A 147 13.13 13.61 10.04
N ASP A 148 13.62 12.39 9.84
CA ASP A 148 14.73 11.85 10.65
C ASP A 148 14.45 11.96 12.16
N ARG A 149 13.17 11.99 12.54
CA ARG A 149 12.65 12.28 13.89
C ARG A 149 12.95 13.70 14.41
N GLU A 150 13.42 14.61 13.56
CA GLU A 150 13.70 16.01 13.87
C GLU A 150 12.88 16.94 12.96
N ASP A 151 12.30 18.01 13.50
CA ASP A 151 11.48 18.97 12.72
C ASP A 151 10.35 18.32 11.88
N ARG A 152 9.35 17.77 12.58
CA ARG A 152 8.15 17.18 11.98
C ARG A 152 7.13 18.22 11.49
N VAL A 153 7.27 19.46 11.95
CA VAL A 153 6.28 20.53 11.75
C VAL A 153 6.00 20.74 10.26
N GLN A 154 7.05 20.91 9.46
CA GLN A 154 6.92 21.14 8.02
C GLN A 154 6.28 19.97 7.24
N TRP A 155 6.35 18.75 7.77
CA TRP A 155 5.75 17.56 7.16
C TRP A 155 4.27 17.46 7.55
N ILE A 156 3.96 17.73 8.82
CA ILE A 156 2.60 17.76 9.33
C ILE A 156 1.80 18.91 8.72
N GLU A 157 2.41 20.08 8.53
CA GLU A 157 1.79 21.20 7.80
C GLU A 157 1.44 20.82 6.37
N LEU A 158 2.35 20.10 5.67
CA LEU A 158 2.04 19.59 4.34
C LEU A 158 0.86 18.61 4.37
N VAL A 159 0.81 17.68 5.33
CA VAL A 159 -0.35 16.77 5.45
C VAL A 159 -1.62 17.56 5.71
N ARG A 160 -1.58 18.51 6.66
CA ARG A 160 -2.70 19.38 7.01
C ARG A 160 -3.22 20.09 5.76
N GLU A 161 -2.35 20.76 5.00
CA GLU A 161 -2.70 21.43 3.74
C GLU A 161 -3.42 20.50 2.77
N LYS A 162 -2.95 19.26 2.59
CA LYS A 162 -3.55 18.29 1.67
C LYS A 162 -4.95 17.85 2.11
N PHE A 163 -5.21 17.74 3.42
CA PHE A 163 -6.56 17.50 3.92
C PHE A 163 -7.49 18.72 3.71
N TYR A 164 -6.97 19.95 3.78
CA TYR A 164 -7.77 21.17 3.54
C TYR A 164 -7.97 21.52 2.05
N GLU A 165 -7.14 20.98 1.15
CA GLU A 165 -7.09 21.35 -0.27
C GLU A 165 -8.37 21.01 -1.05
N ASN A 166 -9.13 20.00 -0.62
CA ASN A 166 -10.35 19.58 -1.30
C ASN A 166 -11.51 19.24 -0.33
N GLU A 167 -12.73 19.28 -0.86
CA GLU A 167 -13.95 19.04 -0.08
C GLU A 167 -14.02 17.61 0.50
N ILE A 168 -13.34 16.64 -0.12
CA ILE A 168 -13.30 15.25 0.37
C ILE A 168 -12.45 15.18 1.65
N GLY A 169 -11.27 15.81 1.65
CA GLY A 169 -10.39 15.89 2.82
C GLY A 169 -11.03 16.66 3.97
N LYS A 170 -11.75 17.75 3.68
CA LYS A 170 -12.46 18.54 4.70
C LYS A 170 -13.49 17.73 5.49
N LYS A 171 -14.13 16.73 4.88
CA LYS A 171 -15.06 15.83 5.58
C LYS A 171 -14.38 15.01 6.68
N MET A 172 -13.09 14.73 6.54
CA MET A 172 -12.31 13.91 7.48
C MET A 172 -11.61 14.75 8.55
N ILE A 173 -11.49 16.07 8.36
CA ILE A 173 -10.82 16.97 9.32
C ILE A 173 -11.52 17.00 10.68
N SER A 174 -12.83 16.76 10.73
CA SER A 174 -13.59 16.70 11.97
C SER A 174 -13.12 15.60 12.93
N VAL A 175 -12.43 14.58 12.41
CA VAL A 175 -11.93 13.41 13.16
C VAL A 175 -10.40 13.28 13.09
N ILE A 176 -9.72 14.25 12.48
CA ILE A 176 -8.26 14.28 12.35
C ILE A 176 -7.71 15.51 13.06
N HIS A 177 -6.85 15.27 14.05
CA HIS A 177 -6.14 16.30 14.79
C HIS A 177 -4.67 16.35 14.38
N PHE A 178 -4.18 17.57 14.17
CA PHE A 178 -2.79 17.84 13.77
C PHE A 178 -2.05 18.50 14.93
N ASP A 179 -1.33 17.70 15.71
CA ASP A 179 -0.32 18.17 16.66
C ASP A 179 1.01 18.42 15.92
N ASN A 180 1.90 19.24 16.47
CA ASN A 180 3.25 19.48 15.96
C ASN A 180 4.13 18.21 15.86
N ASN A 181 3.70 17.09 16.44
CA ASN A 181 4.48 15.85 16.48
C ASN A 181 3.87 14.67 15.68
N LYS A 182 2.56 14.66 15.45
CA LYS A 182 1.86 13.57 14.73
C LYS A 182 0.47 13.99 14.24
N VAL A 183 -0.05 13.23 13.29
CA VAL A 183 -1.46 13.23 12.90
C VAL A 183 -2.20 12.22 13.78
N ILE A 184 -3.31 12.63 14.38
CA ILE A 184 -4.09 11.79 15.30
C ILE A 184 -5.48 11.61 14.71
N PHE A 185 -5.96 10.38 14.65
CA PHE A 185 -7.35 10.07 14.35
C PHE A 185 -8.12 9.84 15.66
N GLU A 186 -9.18 10.61 15.88
CA GLU A 186 -10.05 10.50 17.06
C GLU A 186 -11.52 10.63 16.63
N GLY A 187 -12.32 9.61 16.95
CA GLY A 187 -13.77 9.64 16.77
C GLY A 187 -14.29 8.72 15.66
N ASN A 188 -15.47 9.05 15.14
CA ASN A 188 -16.15 8.28 14.12
C ASN A 188 -16.35 9.16 12.88
N LEU A 189 -16.02 8.61 11.72
CA LEU A 189 -16.25 9.28 10.45
C LEU A 189 -17.75 9.48 10.20
N ASP A 190 -18.06 10.53 9.44
CA ASP A 190 -19.40 10.71 8.88
C ASP A 190 -19.80 9.44 8.10
N PRO A 191 -20.96 8.83 8.38
CA PRO A 191 -21.45 7.64 7.68
C PRO A 191 -21.53 7.78 6.15
N GLU A 192 -21.61 9.01 5.62
CA GLU A 192 -21.58 9.28 4.18
C GLU A 192 -20.17 9.21 3.57
N THR A 193 -19.13 9.15 4.40
CA THR A 193 -17.73 9.04 3.94
C THR A 193 -17.46 7.64 3.42
N LYS A 194 -16.99 7.56 2.17
CA LYS A 194 -16.67 6.29 1.52
C LYS A 194 -15.19 5.93 1.69
N GLU A 195 -14.83 4.65 1.56
CA GLU A 195 -13.42 4.24 1.54
C GLU A 195 -12.67 4.84 0.33
N GLU A 196 -13.34 4.96 -0.81
CA GLU A 196 -12.83 5.65 -2.00
C GLU A 196 -12.39 7.09 -1.67
N ASP A 197 -13.18 7.81 -0.86
CA ASP A 197 -12.87 9.18 -0.43
C ASP A 197 -11.59 9.21 0.41
N ILE A 198 -11.51 8.34 1.42
CA ILE A 198 -10.35 8.20 2.33
C ILE A 198 -9.08 7.92 1.52
N SER A 199 -9.22 7.11 0.48
CA SER A 199 -8.12 6.64 -0.35
C SER A 199 -7.59 7.71 -1.26
N ILE A 200 -8.48 8.48 -1.89
CA ILE A 200 -8.11 9.64 -2.70
C ILE A 200 -7.27 10.61 -1.87
N VAL A 201 -7.73 10.93 -0.65
CA VAL A 201 -7.03 11.86 0.25
C VAL A 201 -5.72 11.28 0.75
N SER A 202 -5.71 10.02 1.18
CA SER A 202 -4.50 9.34 1.69
C SER A 202 -3.42 9.21 0.61
N LYS A 203 -3.81 8.92 -0.62
CA LYS A 203 -2.90 8.89 -1.77
C LYS A 203 -2.34 10.28 -2.06
N LEU A 204 -3.19 11.31 -2.10
CA LEU A 204 -2.75 12.69 -2.31
C LEU A 204 -1.72 13.13 -1.26
N VAL A 205 -1.95 12.80 0.01
CA VAL A 205 -1.03 13.05 1.12
C VAL A 205 0.29 12.30 0.92
N THR A 206 0.21 10.99 0.68
CA THR A 206 1.38 10.11 0.51
C THR A 206 2.26 10.57 -0.66
N ASP A 207 1.64 10.86 -1.81
CA ASP A 207 2.32 11.37 -3.00
C ASP A 207 3.03 12.69 -2.71
N SER A 208 2.39 13.58 -1.94
CA SER A 208 2.96 14.88 -1.58
C SER A 208 4.14 14.74 -0.61
N LEU A 209 4.03 13.85 0.38
CA LEU A 209 5.12 13.54 1.31
C LEU A 209 6.32 12.95 0.55
N CYS A 210 6.08 11.97 -0.33
CA CYS A 210 7.12 11.37 -1.17
C CYS A 210 7.77 12.41 -2.08
N ARG A 211 7.00 13.30 -2.70
CA ARG A 211 7.53 14.37 -3.56
C ARG A 211 8.43 15.33 -2.78
N LYS A 212 7.99 15.79 -1.61
CA LYS A 212 8.80 16.65 -0.73
C LYS A 212 10.06 15.93 -0.24
N ALA A 213 9.99 14.63 0.02
CA ALA A 213 11.17 13.81 0.36
C ALA A 213 12.16 13.71 -0.82
N VAL A 214 11.67 13.54 -2.04
CA VAL A 214 12.53 13.56 -3.25
C VAL A 214 13.18 14.93 -3.43
N GLU A 215 12.45 16.02 -3.22
CA GLU A 215 12.98 17.39 -3.30
C GLU A 215 14.05 17.65 -2.23
N LYS A 216 13.85 17.17 -1.01
CA LYS A 216 14.76 17.40 0.12
C LYS A 216 15.99 16.49 0.13
N PHE A 217 15.83 15.22 -0.19
CA PHE A 217 16.86 14.18 0.00
C PHE A 217 17.37 13.57 -1.32
N GLY A 218 16.69 13.83 -2.44
CA GLY A 218 16.91 13.14 -3.70
C GLY A 218 16.20 11.79 -3.79
N ALA A 219 15.96 11.33 -5.01
CA ALA A 219 15.11 10.16 -5.28
C ALA A 219 15.63 8.84 -4.68
N ILE A 220 16.95 8.65 -4.63
CA ILE A 220 17.56 7.43 -4.09
C ILE A 220 17.34 7.33 -2.58
N GLU A 221 17.61 8.42 -1.85
CA GLU A 221 17.46 8.42 -0.39
C GLU A 221 15.99 8.43 0.03
N ALA A 222 15.12 9.14 -0.70
CA ALA A 222 13.68 9.08 -0.50
C ALA A 222 13.14 7.65 -0.68
N LYS A 223 13.57 6.92 -1.71
CA LYS A 223 13.22 5.50 -1.90
C LYS A 223 13.64 4.64 -0.70
N LYS A 224 14.88 4.81 -0.24
CA LYS A 224 15.41 4.06 0.91
C LYS A 224 14.60 4.33 2.17
N LYS A 225 14.23 5.58 2.43
CA LYS A 225 13.35 5.97 3.54
C LYS A 225 11.96 5.33 3.42
N VAL A 226 11.35 5.35 2.24
CA VAL A 226 10.07 4.64 2.01
C VAL A 226 10.21 3.14 2.29
N HIS A 227 11.32 2.50 1.87
CA HIS A 227 11.61 1.10 2.22
C HIS A 227 11.73 0.89 3.74
N ASN A 228 12.39 1.77 4.48
CA ASN A 228 12.48 1.67 5.94
C ASN A 228 11.09 1.76 6.61
N VAL A 229 10.18 2.56 6.06
CA VAL A 229 8.78 2.62 6.53
C VAL A 229 8.06 1.30 6.27
N ILE A 230 8.25 0.70 5.09
CA ILE A 230 7.73 -0.65 4.78
C ILE A 230 8.26 -1.67 5.77
N GLU A 231 9.56 -1.62 6.08
CA GLU A 231 10.17 -2.51 7.08
C GLU A 231 9.56 -2.33 8.47
N LYS A 232 9.22 -1.11 8.88
CA LYS A 232 8.57 -0.84 10.17
C LYS A 232 7.12 -1.32 10.22
N LEU A 233 6.39 -1.23 9.12
CA LEU A 233 5.05 -1.83 8.97
C LEU A 233 5.13 -3.37 9.08
N GLY A 234 6.21 -3.96 8.57
CA GLY A 234 6.48 -5.40 8.65
C GLY A 234 6.97 -5.93 10.02
N ILE A 235 7.15 -5.08 11.04
CA ILE A 235 7.61 -5.50 12.39
C ILE A 235 6.57 -5.10 13.42
N THR A 236 5.64 -5.99 13.71
CA THR A 236 5.14 -6.11 15.08
C THR A 236 6.07 -7.06 15.82
N LYS A 237 6.68 -6.58 16.91
CA LYS A 237 7.37 -7.44 17.87
C LYS A 237 6.39 -8.36 18.57
#